data_AF-A0A354R7C5-F1
#
_entry.id   AF-A0A354R7C5-F1
#
_cell.length_a   1.000
_cell.length_b   1.000
_cell.length_c   1.000
_cell.angle_alpha   90.00
_cell.angle_beta   90.00
_cell.angle_gamma   90.00
#
_symmetry.space_group_name_H-M   'P 1'
#
loop_
_entity.id
_entity.type
_entity.pdbx_description
1 polymer ?
#
loop_
_entity_poly.entity_id
_entity_poly.type
_entity_poly.pdbx_seq_one_letter_code
_entity_poly.pdbx_strand_id
1 'polypeptide(L)' 'MKEVRGKIAAACARVGRDPQTVEIVAVTKTHGPETVNEAWQAGLTMIGENKVQEAAWKKPAAMTGP' A
#
# COMPACT_ATOMS: atom_id res chain seq x y z
N MET A 1 -9.69 -2.11 2.29
CA MET A 1 -8.76 -3.14 2.81
C MET A 1 -9.33 -4.55 2.95
N LYS A 2 -10.52 -4.74 3.54
CA LYS A 2 -11.10 -6.08 3.77
C LYS A 2 -11.22 -6.93 2.49
N GLU A 3 -11.68 -6.33 1.39
CA GLU A 3 -11.84 -7.02 0.10
C GLU A 3 -10.50 -7.52 -0.47
N VAL A 4 -9.49 -6.66 -0.53
CA VAL A 4 -8.15 -6.99 -1.07
C VAL A 4 -7.51 -8.11 -0.24
N ARG A 5 -7.55 -8.01 1.10
CA ARG A 5 -7.04 -9.07 1.99
C ARG A 5 -7.78 -10.40 1.79
N GLY A 6 -9.10 -10.35 1.56
CA GLY A 6 -9.90 -11.54 1.23
C GLY A 6 -9.49 -12.20 -0.09
N LYS A 7 -9.24 -11.42 -1.14
CA LYS A 7 -8.74 -11.93 -2.43
C LYS A 7 -7.37 -12.60 -2.28
N ILE A 8 -6.48 -11.99 -1.50
CA ILE A 8 -5.15 -12.56 -1.20
C ILE A 8 -5.29 -13.87 -0.44
N ALA A 9 -6.11 -13.93 0.61
CA ALA A 9 -6.34 -15.14 1.39
C ALA A 9 -6.88 -16.28 0.53
N ALA A 10 -7.89 -16.01 -0.30
CA ALA A 10 -8.44 -16.98 -1.24
C ALA A 10 -7.40 -17.46 -2.26
N ALA A 11 -6.54 -16.57 -2.76
CA ALA A 11 -5.47 -16.95 -3.68
C ALA A 11 -4.39 -17.82 -3.03
N CYS A 12 -3.98 -17.49 -1.82
CA CYS A 12 -2.98 -18.25 -1.08
C CYS A 12 -3.51 -19.64 -0.68
N ALA A 13 -4.78 -19.73 -0.28
CA ALA A 13 -5.45 -20.99 0.03
C ALA A 13 -5.46 -21.97 -1.16
N ARG A 14 -5.62 -21.49 -2.40
CA ARG A 14 -5.61 -22.35 -3.60
C ARG A 14 -4.26 -23.04 -3.86
N VAL A 15 -3.16 -22.50 -3.32
CA VAL A 15 -1.80 -22.99 -3.57
C VAL A 15 -1.07 -23.42 -2.29
N GLY A 16 -1.79 -23.47 -1.15
CA GLY A 16 -1.20 -23.86 0.14
C GLY A 16 -0.16 -22.88 0.69
N ARG A 17 -0.24 -21.59 0.34
CA ARG A 17 0.67 -20.56 0.84
C ARG A 17 0.04 -19.81 2.01
N ASP A 18 0.87 -19.29 2.92
CA ASP A 18 0.42 -18.38 3.97
C ASP A 18 0.16 -16.98 3.38
N PRO A 19 -1.04 -16.38 3.54
CA PRO A 19 -1.32 -15.02 3.09
C PRO A 19 -0.48 -13.93 3.76
N GLN A 20 0.11 -14.19 4.93
CA GLN A 20 1.01 -13.23 5.59
C GLN A 20 2.33 -13.02 4.83
N THR A 21 2.72 -13.95 3.95
CA THR A 21 3.90 -13.79 3.10
C THR A 21 3.66 -12.90 1.89
N VAL A 22 2.47 -12.30 1.76
CA VAL A 22 2.11 -11.41 0.65
C VAL A 22 2.15 -9.97 1.13
N GLU A 23 3.11 -9.21 0.62
CA GLU A 23 3.20 -7.77 0.87
C GLU A 23 2.25 -7.00 -0.06
N ILE A 24 1.52 -6.04 0.50
CA ILE A 24 0.61 -5.16 -0.24
C ILE A 24 1.29 -3.82 -0.42
N VAL A 25 1.57 -3.45 -1.67
CA VAL A 25 2.11 -2.13 -2.03
C VAL A 25 0.97 -1.23 -2.50
N ALA A 26 0.71 -0.13 -1.79
CA ALA A 26 -0.31 0.85 -2.14
C ALA A 26 0.22 1.77 -3.26
N VAL A 27 -0.40 1.76 -4.43
CA VAL A 27 0.04 2.59 -5.56
C VAL A 27 -0.67 3.94 -5.51
N THR A 28 0.07 5.02 -5.22
CA THR A 28 -0.46 6.38 -5.02
C THR A 28 -0.12 7.35 -6.15
N LYS A 29 0.43 6.85 -7.26
CA LYS A 29 0.69 7.66 -8.46
C LYS A 29 -0.56 8.46 -8.85
N THR A 30 -0.36 9.68 -9.33
CA THR A 30 -1.45 10.61 -9.72
C THR A 30 -2.41 11.04 -8.60
N HIS A 31 -2.20 10.64 -7.36
CA HIS A 31 -2.95 11.10 -6.18
C HIS A 31 -2.07 12.00 -5.30
N GLY A 32 -2.65 12.87 -4.49
CA GLY A 32 -1.91 13.75 -3.60
C GLY A 32 -1.38 13.03 -2.34
N PRO A 33 -0.64 13.75 -1.48
CA PRO A 33 -0.10 13.22 -0.22
C PRO A 33 -1.17 12.69 0.75
N GLU A 34 -2.40 13.18 0.66
CA GLU A 34 -3.56 12.72 1.44
C GLU A 34 -3.83 11.22 1.26
N THR A 35 -3.70 10.71 0.03
CA THR A 35 -3.91 9.29 -0.25
C THR A 35 -2.81 8.42 0.38
N VAL A 36 -1.60 8.95 0.54
CA VAL A 36 -0.52 8.28 1.26
C VAL A 36 -0.88 8.16 2.76
N ASN A 37 -1.45 9.22 3.34
CA ASN A 37 -1.90 9.21 4.73
C ASN A 37 -3.07 8.23 4.95
N GLU A 38 -4.02 8.20 4.02
CA GLU A 38 -5.14 7.25 4.05
C GLU A 38 -4.65 5.80 3.95
N ALA A 39 -3.68 5.53 3.08
CA ALA A 39 -3.05 4.20 2.97
C ALA A 39 -2.38 3.81 4.29
N TRP A 40 -1.64 4.74 4.91
CA TRP A 40 -1.03 4.52 6.22
C TRP A 40 -2.06 4.20 7.31
N GLN A 41 -3.13 5.00 7.41
CA GLN A 41 -4.23 4.76 8.36
C GLN A 41 -4.95 3.43 8.10
N ALA A 42 -4.98 2.97 6.84
CA ALA A 42 -5.49 1.66 6.46
C ALA A 42 -4.53 0.49 6.79
N GLY A 43 -3.38 0.79 7.40
CA GLY A 43 -2.35 -0.18 7.79
C GLY A 43 -1.45 -0.62 6.63
N LEU A 44 -1.36 0.19 5.56
CA LEU A 44 -0.41 -0.01 4.46
C LEU A 44 0.80 0.89 4.68
N THR A 45 1.95 0.27 4.93
CA THR A 45 3.22 0.97 5.13
C THR A 45 4.06 1.05 3.85
N MET A 46 3.74 0.23 2.86
CA MET A 46 4.48 0.14 1.59
C MET A 46 3.75 0.93 0.50
N ILE A 47 4.42 1.95 -0.03
CA ILE A 47 3.86 2.88 -1.03
C ILE A 47 4.65 2.75 -2.34
N GLY A 48 3.92 2.60 -3.44
CA GLY A 48 4.47 2.44 -4.79
C GLY A 48 4.24 3.69 -5.64
N GLU A 49 5.32 4.24 -6.19
CA GLU A 49 5.31 5.38 -7.10
C GLU A 49 6.08 5.03 -8.38
N ASN A 50 5.54 5.42 -9.53
CA ASN A 50 6.21 5.20 -10.82
C ASN A 50 7.18 6.33 -11.19
N LYS A 51 7.04 7.51 -10.56
CA LYS A 51 7.90 8.67 -10.79
C LYS A 51 8.58 9.08 -9.50
N VAL A 52 9.92 9.16 -9.53
CA VAL A 52 10.73 9.54 -8.38
C VAL A 52 10.43 10.96 -7.89
N GLN A 53 10.03 11.87 -8.77
CA GLN A 53 9.68 13.26 -8.46
C GLN A 53 8.38 13.34 -7.65
N GLU A 54 7.35 12.57 -8.05
CA GLU A 54 6.11 12.47 -7.27
C GLU A 54 6.39 11.89 -5.88
N ALA A 55 7.21 10.85 -5.80
CA ALA A 55 7.63 10.30 -4.52
C ALA A 55 8.44 11.29 -3.69
N ALA A 56 9.29 12.12 -4.29
CA ALA A 56 10.12 13.11 -3.60
C ALA A 56 9.28 14.26 -3.04
N TRP A 57 8.25 14.69 -3.76
CA TRP A 57 7.29 15.69 -3.31
C TRP A 57 6.35 15.17 -2.22
N LYS A 58 5.84 13.93 -2.37
CA LYS A 58 4.86 13.35 -1.42
C LYS A 58 5.48 12.92 -0.10
N LYS A 59 6.70 12.36 -0.12
CA LYS A 59 7.38 11.87 1.10
C LYS A 59 7.41 12.91 2.26
N PRO A 60 7.85 14.16 2.05
CA PRO A 60 7.87 15.16 3.12
C PRO A 60 6.49 15.75 3.44
N ALA A 61 5.51 15.64 2.53
CA ALA A 61 4.17 16.20 2.67
C ALA A 61 3.15 15.21 3.27
N ALA A 62 3.44 13.91 3.24
CA ALA A 62 2.66 12.89 3.90
C ALA A 62 3.08 12.77 5.37
N MET A 63 2.13 12.80 6.30
CA MET A 63 2.36 12.40 7.69
C MET A 63 2.33 10.88 7.76
N THR A 64 3.39 10.24 7.26
CA THR A 64 3.66 8.84 7.53
C THR A 64 4.33 8.73 8.90
N GLY A 65 4.08 7.63 9.63
CA GLY A 65 4.79 7.35 10.89
C GLY A 65 6.32 7.26 10.69
N PRO A 66 7.08 7.07 11.79
CA PRO A 66 8.52 7.35 11.87
C PRO A 66 9.37 6.76 10.75
#